data_AF-A0A7C7V3A6-F1
#
_entry.id   AF-A0A7C7V3A6-F1
#
_cell.length_a   1.000
_cell.length_b   1.000
_cell.length_c   1.000
_cell.angle_alpha   90.00
_cell.angle_beta   90.00
_cell.angle_gamma   90.00
#
_symmetry.space_group_name_H-M   'P 1'
#
loop_
_entity.id
_entity.type
_entity.pdbx_description
1 polymer ?
#
loop_
_entity_poly.entity_id
_entity_poly.type
_entity_poly.pdbx_seq_one_letter_code
_entity_poly.pdbx_strand_id
1 'polypeptide(L)' 'MSTGPVDILGGESVYCINRRQLDTALQLAERDPQTSPRIQAAIRSLESTLSRTELAALAFVLIERLRKNSSAG' A
#
# COMPACT_ATOMS: atom_id res chain seq x y z
N MET A 1 -18.89 -23.07 10.83
CA MET A 1 -18.43 -21.75 10.39
C MET A 1 -16.92 -21.80 10.31
N SER A 2 -16.35 -21.79 9.11
CA SER A 2 -14.91 -21.99 8.90
C SER A 2 -14.13 -20.75 9.36
N THR A 3 -13.34 -20.91 10.42
CA THR A 3 -12.31 -19.96 10.85
C THR A 3 -11.06 -20.18 9.99
N GLY A 4 -11.16 -19.88 8.69
CA GLY A 4 -9.99 -19.81 7.82
C GLY A 4 -9.18 -18.54 8.07
N PRO A 5 -7.88 -18.53 7.78
CA PRO A 5 -7.09 -17.30 7.82
C PRO A 5 -7.77 -16.24 6.96
N VAL A 6 -7.91 -15.02 7.50
CA VAL A 6 -8.42 -13.88 6.74
C VAL A 6 -7.51 -13.70 5.54
N ASP A 7 -8.05 -14.00 4.36
CA ASP A 7 -7.32 -13.89 3.11
C ASP A 7 -7.11 -12.42 2.77
N ILE A 8 -5.96 -11.88 3.19
CA ILE A 8 -5.48 -10.56 2.79
C ILE A 8 -5.28 -10.43 1.26
N LEU A 9 -5.39 -11.53 0.51
CA LEU A 9 -5.21 -11.59 -0.94
C LEU A 9 -6.51 -11.57 -1.74
N GLY A 10 -7.70 -11.69 -1.13
CA GLY A 10 -8.91 -11.84 -1.95
C GLY A 10 -10.27 -12.06 -1.27
N GLY A 11 -10.44 -11.75 0.02
CA GLY A 11 -11.75 -11.70 0.66
C GLY A 11 -12.37 -10.31 0.56
N GLU A 12 -13.62 -10.21 0.10
CA GLU A 12 -14.37 -8.97 -0.07
C GLU A 12 -14.19 -7.99 1.11
N SER A 13 -13.73 -6.77 0.78
CA SER A 13 -13.51 -5.62 1.68
C SER A 13 -12.25 -5.65 2.56
N VAL A 14 -11.13 -5.11 2.05
CA VAL A 14 -10.04 -4.65 2.91
C VAL A 14 -9.53 -3.29 2.42
N TYR A 15 -10.06 -2.23 3.04
CA TYR A 15 -9.85 -0.79 2.78
C TYR A 15 -10.46 -0.22 1.49
N CYS A 16 -11.52 0.58 1.64
CA CYS A 16 -11.96 1.53 0.61
C CYS A 16 -10.89 2.62 0.45
N ILE A 17 -9.89 2.40 -0.41
CA ILE A 17 -9.04 3.50 -0.87
C ILE A 17 -9.97 4.42 -1.67
N ASN A 18 -10.21 5.64 -1.17
CA ASN A 18 -11.03 6.60 -1.90
C ASN A 18 -10.39 6.84 -3.27
N ARG A 19 -11.20 6.89 -4.34
CA ARG A 19 -10.68 7.08 -5.71
C ARG A 19 -9.74 8.29 -5.82
N ARG A 20 -10.06 9.40 -5.14
CA ARG A 20 -9.20 10.59 -5.12
C ARG A 20 -7.85 10.34 -4.43
N GLN A 21 -7.82 9.54 -3.37
CA GLN A 21 -6.58 9.17 -2.69
C GLN A 21 -5.71 8.28 -3.59
N LEU A 22 -6.34 7.34 -4.29
CA LEU A 22 -5.65 6.50 -5.27
C LEU A 22 -5.10 7.34 -6.43
N ASP A 23 -5.90 8.22 -7.01
CA ASP A 23 -5.49 9.05 -8.14
C ASP A 23 -4.31 9.97 -7.75
N THR A 24 -4.33 10.57 -6.55
CA THR A 24 -3.20 11.36 -6.03
C THR A 24 -1.95 10.50 -5.80
N ALA A 25 -2.12 9.30 -5.24
CA ALA A 25 -1.01 8.37 -5.03
C ALA A 25 -0.36 7.97 -6.37
N LEU A 26 -1.17 7.66 -7.39
CA LEU A 26 -0.70 7.37 -8.74
C LEU A 26 -0.03 8.59 -9.39
N GLN A 27 -0.58 9.79 -9.19
CA GLN A 27 0.06 11.01 -9.70
C GLN A 27 1.47 11.19 -9.13
N LEU A 28 1.66 11.02 -7.82
CA LEU A 28 2.98 11.11 -7.19
C LEU A 28 3.90 9.95 -7.62
N ALA A 29 3.37 8.73 -7.63
CA ALA A 29 4.17 7.54 -7.90
C ALA A 29 4.55 7.39 -9.37
N GLU A 30 3.74 7.88 -10.31
CA GLU A 30 3.94 7.62 -11.75
C GLU A 30 4.21 8.89 -12.56
N ARG A 31 3.57 10.02 -12.22
CA ARG A 31 3.51 11.20 -13.11
C ARG A 31 4.33 12.40 -12.64
N ASP A 32 4.57 12.53 -11.34
CA ASP A 32 5.30 13.66 -10.79
C ASP A 32 6.82 13.52 -11.02
N PRO A 33 7.48 14.45 -11.73
CA PRO A 33 8.88 14.29 -12.15
C PRO A 33 9.88 14.33 -10.99
N GLN A 34 9.50 14.85 -9.82
CA GLN A 34 10.38 14.95 -8.65
C GLN A 34 10.28 13.71 -7.76
N THR A 35 9.07 13.17 -7.60
CA THR A 35 8.77 12.09 -6.65
C THR A 35 8.68 10.72 -7.33
N SER A 36 8.18 10.65 -8.57
CA SER A 36 8.02 9.40 -9.33
C SER A 36 9.31 8.57 -9.41
N PRO A 37 10.50 9.12 -9.76
CA PRO A 37 11.72 8.32 -9.84
C PRO A 37 12.08 7.63 -8.52
N ARG A 38 11.87 8.32 -7.38
CA ARG A 38 12.20 7.81 -6.05
C ARG A 38 11.19 6.76 -5.60
N ILE A 39 9.90 6.99 -5.82
CA ILE A 39 8.84 6.05 -5.45
C ILE A 39 8.95 4.77 -6.29
N GLN A 40 9.15 4.88 -7.60
CA GLN A 40 9.34 3.72 -8.49
C GLN A 40 10.62 2.93 -8.18
N ALA A 41 11.70 3.60 -7.78
CA ALA A 41 12.90 2.91 -7.31
C ALA A 41 12.63 2.10 -6.04
N ALA A 42 11.91 2.67 -5.08
CA ALA A 42 11.53 1.97 -3.85
C ALA A 42 10.60 0.78 -4.14
N ILE A 43 9.58 0.95 -5.00
CA ILE A 43 8.67 -0.13 -5.41
C ILE A 43 9.47 -1.29 -6.01
N ARG A 44 10.34 -1.02 -7.00
CA ARG A 44 11.15 -2.05 -7.65
C ARG A 44 12.07 -2.78 -6.67
N SER A 45 12.67 -2.06 -5.73
CA SER A 45 13.50 -2.69 -4.70
C SER A 45 12.71 -3.58 -3.75
N LEU A 46 11.46 -3.22 -3.43
CA LEU A 46 10.58 -4.05 -2.60
C LEU A 46 10.12 -5.28 -3.39
N GLU A 47 9.72 -5.12 -4.65
CA GLU A 47 9.30 -6.20 -5.55
C GLU A 47 10.41 -7.22 -5.83
N SER A 48 11.67 -6.81 -5.83
CA SER A 48 12.80 -7.73 -5.97
C SER A 48 13.13 -8.51 -4.70
N THR A 49 12.65 -8.06 -3.54
CA THR A 49 13.08 -8.58 -2.22
C THR A 49 11.97 -9.33 -1.49
N LEU A 50 10.70 -9.01 -1.78
CA LEU A 50 9.53 -9.53 -1.07
C LEU A 50 8.64 -10.34 -2.01
N SER A 51 8.03 -11.39 -1.48
CA SER A 51 6.95 -12.11 -2.15
C SER A 51 5.67 -11.26 -2.23
N ARG A 52 4.73 -11.64 -3.10
CA ARG A 52 3.43 -10.96 -3.24
C ARG A 52 2.68 -10.83 -1.91
N THR A 53 2.71 -11.86 -1.07
CA THR A 53 2.04 -11.85 0.23
C THR A 53 2.73 -10.89 1.20
N GLU A 54 4.06 -10.85 1.20
CA GLU A 54 4.83 -9.93 2.03
C GLU A 54 4.65 -8.47 1.59
N LEU A 55 4.56 -8.21 0.29
CA LEU A 55 4.23 -6.89 -0.24
C LEU A 55 2.84 -6.43 0.21
N ALA A 56 1.84 -7.30 0.12
CA ALA A 56 0.49 -7.00 0.60
C ALA A 56 0.48 -6.71 2.11
N ALA A 57 1.16 -7.53 2.91
CA ALA A 57 1.30 -7.31 4.35
C ALA A 57 2.02 -5.98 4.66
N LEU A 58 3.11 -5.67 3.94
CA LEU A 58 3.85 -4.43 4.10
C LEU A 58 2.96 -3.21 3.78
N ALA A 59 2.18 -3.26 2.71
CA ALA A 59 1.27 -2.18 2.35
C ALA A 59 0.28 -1.86 3.48
N PHE A 60 -0.35 -2.89 4.08
CA PHE A 60 -1.26 -2.69 5.22
C PHE A 60 -0.55 -2.13 6.45
N VAL A 61 0.65 -2.63 6.78
CA VAL A 61 1.43 -2.12 7.91
C VAL A 61 1.83 -0.66 7.72
N LEU A 62 2.22 -0.26 6.50
CA LEU A 62 2.56 1.14 6.19
C LEU A 62 1.34 2.05 6.34
N ILE A 63 0.17 1.64 5.82
CA ILE A 63 -1.08 2.40 5.96
C ILE A 63 -1.43 2.59 7.44
N GLU A 64 -1.35 1.54 8.25
CA GLU A 64 -1.67 1.62 9.69
C GLU A 64 -0.69 2.55 10.44
N ARG A 65 0.61 2.49 10.10
CA ARG A 65 1.61 3.40 10.69
C ARG A 65 1.34 4.86 10.32
N LEU A 66 1.02 5.14 9.05
CA LEU A 66 0.67 6.50 8.60
C LEU A 66 -0.57 7.00 9.35
N ARG A 67 -1.61 6.17 9.49
CA ARG A 67 -2.83 6.52 10.22
C ARG A 67 -2.56 6.88 11.68
N LYS A 68 -1.76 6.07 12.39
CA LYS A 68 -1.38 6.35 13.79
C LYS A 68 -0.57 7.63 13.94
N ASN A 69 0.34 7.89 13.01
CA ASN A 69 1.17 9.09 13.03
C ASN A 69 0.36 10.36 12.71
N SER A 70 -0.69 10.27 11.90
CA SER A 70 -1.60 11.40 11.63
C SER A 70 -2.51 11.76 12.81
N SER A 71 -2.73 10.86 13.76
CA SER A 71 -3.54 11.09 14.97
C SER A 71 -2.76 11.60 16.19
N ALA A 72 -1.45 11.86 16.04
CA ALA A 72 -0.58 12.40 17.09
C ALA A 72 -0.25 13.90 16.90
N GLY A 73 -1.01 14.61 16.05
CA GLY A 73 -0.89 16.04 15.78
C GLY A 73 -2.20 16.77 16.02
#